data_AF-A0A5J4K7V0-F1
#
_entry.id   AF-A0A5J4K7V0-F1
#
_cell.length_a   1.000
_cell.length_b   1.000
_cell.length_c   1.000
_cell.angle_alpha   90.00
_cell.angle_beta   90.00
_cell.angle_gamma   90.00
#
_symmetry.space_group_name_H-M   'P 1'
#
loop_
_entity.id
_entity.type
_entity.pdbx_description
1 polymer ?
#
loop_
_entity_poly.entity_id
_entity_poly.type
_entity_poly.pdbx_seq_one_letter_code
_entity_poly.pdbx_strand_id
1 'polypeptide(L)'
;MGRVSGRSLGGEQSEAVLPPLEESVEERLADGTAGWFVCSSRWALRHQWIDRETGEVRPVRCGRWDCRHCGPRKVVTWGRLIEAVQPELFVTLTKAGRTLLEASRALTTFLQALRRGSKRAGRPAYAVEYLAVPEWHKNGWLHWHVLVKGVDFLPHEVLSELWRSATRGKRQGAEAEEREAYVVYVERVRSTRVVSYVTKYLLKVAGCWQRRVRRVRYSRRFFGEAGRQVLLRWLMGQEAEQEQGQEGGQEVVKEQEEDGGQEGQRSGGSRWLLWEQVPGRALVRSTSYGLLLRERLRRQVERFRRGELRLSRRVLSIWERWRVEEEGS
;
A
#
# COMPACT_ATOMS: atom_id res chain seq x y z
N MET A 1 54.39 -34.72 25.55
CA MET A 1 54.55 -33.44 24.82
C MET A 1 54.13 -33.64 23.37
N GLY A 2 52.88 -33.35 23.03
CA GLY A 2 52.36 -33.47 21.66
C GLY A 2 52.00 -32.09 21.12
N ARG A 3 52.70 -31.63 20.06
CA ARG A 3 52.40 -30.36 19.39
C ARG A 3 51.20 -30.56 18.46
N VAL A 4 50.10 -29.87 18.76
CA VAL A 4 48.93 -29.75 17.87
C VAL A 4 49.24 -28.66 16.86
N SER A 5 49.44 -29.04 15.59
CA SER A 5 49.61 -28.10 14.48
C SER A 5 48.26 -27.53 14.05
N GLY A 6 48.01 -26.25 14.33
CA GLY A 6 46.85 -25.53 13.81
C GLY A 6 46.97 -25.30 12.30
N ARG A 7 46.06 -25.90 11.52
CA ARG A 7 45.89 -25.57 10.09
C ARG A 7 45.10 -24.26 9.97
N SER A 8 45.78 -23.24 9.47
CA SER A 8 45.18 -22.00 8.96
C SER A 8 44.33 -22.31 7.73
N LEU A 9 43.01 -22.16 7.83
CA LEU A 9 42.09 -22.16 6.69
C LEU A 9 42.04 -20.74 6.09
N GLY A 10 43.11 -20.34 5.41
CA GLY A 10 43.13 -19.17 4.56
C GLY A 10 42.47 -19.48 3.21
N GLY A 11 41.15 -19.60 3.19
CA GLY A 11 40.40 -19.65 1.94
C GLY A 11 40.31 -18.24 1.35
N GLU A 12 41.06 -17.99 0.27
CA GLU A 12 40.85 -16.81 -0.58
C GLU A 12 39.40 -16.83 -1.07
N GLN A 13 38.55 -16.01 -0.43
CA GLN A 13 37.24 -15.71 -0.95
C GLN A 13 37.45 -14.89 -2.21
N SER A 14 37.47 -15.57 -3.36
CA SER A 14 37.34 -14.97 -4.67
C SER A 14 36.13 -14.04 -4.62
N GLU A 15 36.38 -12.74 -4.64
CA GLU A 15 35.37 -11.71 -4.64
C GLU A 15 34.65 -11.82 -6.00
N ALA A 16 33.52 -12.52 -6.02
CA ALA A 16 32.77 -12.75 -7.24
C ALA A 16 32.38 -11.39 -7.85
N VAL A 17 33.04 -11.04 -8.96
CA VAL A 17 32.77 -9.81 -9.70
C VAL A 17 31.37 -9.96 -10.31
N LEU A 18 30.39 -9.28 -9.71
CA LEU A 18 29.04 -9.26 -10.24
C LEU A 18 29.05 -8.57 -11.62
N PRO A 19 28.33 -9.11 -12.61
CA PRO A 19 28.25 -8.50 -13.93
C PRO A 19 27.71 -7.06 -13.86
N PRO A 20 28.09 -6.18 -14.80
CA PRO A 20 27.50 -4.86 -14.96
C PRO A 20 25.98 -4.89 -14.88
N LEU A 21 25.38 -3.84 -14.31
CA LEU A 21 23.94 -3.78 -14.11
C LEU A 21 23.19 -3.87 -15.44
N GLU A 22 23.68 -3.22 -16.49
CA GLU A 22 23.06 -3.30 -17.82
C GLU A 22 22.99 -4.75 -18.31
N GLU A 23 24.08 -5.51 -18.13
CA GLU A 23 24.19 -6.91 -18.52
C GLU A 23 23.28 -7.81 -17.66
N SER A 24 23.24 -7.59 -16.34
CA SER A 24 22.31 -8.29 -15.44
C SER A 24 20.84 -8.02 -15.75
N VAL A 25 20.53 -6.86 -16.31
CA VAL A 25 19.17 -6.48 -16.72
C VAL A 25 18.82 -7.14 -18.05
N GLU A 26 19.75 -7.15 -19.00
CA GLU A 26 19.58 -7.78 -20.30
C GLU A 26 19.51 -9.30 -20.20
N GLU A 27 20.38 -9.95 -19.43
CA GLU A 27 20.29 -11.38 -19.09
C GLU A 27 18.91 -11.71 -18.55
N ARG A 28 18.51 -11.05 -17.45
CA ARG A 28 17.19 -11.32 -16.84
C ARG A 28 16.05 -11.13 -17.82
N LEU A 29 16.13 -10.14 -18.72
CA LEU A 29 15.13 -9.93 -19.76
C LEU A 29 15.18 -11.00 -20.87
N ALA A 30 16.36 -11.51 -21.19
CA ALA A 30 16.61 -12.54 -22.22
C ALA A 30 16.18 -13.94 -21.79
N ASP A 31 16.30 -14.27 -20.50
CA ASP A 31 15.99 -15.60 -19.95
C ASP A 31 14.49 -15.98 -20.04
N GLY A 32 13.61 -15.07 -20.47
CA GLY A 32 12.17 -15.30 -20.62
C GLY A 32 11.39 -15.48 -19.30
N THR A 33 12.08 -15.84 -18.20
CA THR A 33 11.53 -15.96 -16.85
C THR A 33 11.12 -14.61 -16.24
N ALA A 34 11.62 -13.48 -16.78
CA ALA A 34 11.32 -12.14 -16.30
C ALA A 34 10.00 -11.52 -16.79
N GLY A 35 9.31 -12.11 -17.78
CA GLY A 35 8.19 -11.46 -18.47
C GLY A 35 7.09 -10.94 -17.52
N TRP A 36 6.87 -11.64 -16.41
CA TRP A 36 5.89 -11.26 -15.38
C TRP A 36 6.51 -11.03 -14.00
N PHE A 37 7.68 -11.59 -13.73
CA PHE A 37 8.23 -11.65 -12.38
C PHE A 37 9.17 -10.51 -12.00
N VAL A 38 9.81 -9.86 -12.98
CA VAL A 38 10.84 -8.85 -12.72
C VAL A 38 10.36 -7.46 -13.12
N CYS A 39 10.49 -6.51 -12.20
CA CYS A 39 10.12 -5.13 -12.47
C CYS A 39 11.18 -4.44 -13.34
N SER A 40 10.82 -4.02 -14.56
CA SER A 40 11.72 -3.28 -15.48
C SER A 40 12.15 -1.88 -15.00
N SER A 41 11.78 -1.46 -13.79
CA SER A 41 12.22 -0.17 -13.27
C SER A 41 13.70 -0.23 -12.93
N ARG A 42 14.52 0.65 -13.53
CA ARG A 42 15.95 0.78 -13.20
C ARG A 42 16.23 0.84 -11.69
N TRP A 43 15.37 1.54 -10.94
CA TRP A 43 15.48 1.58 -9.47
C TRP A 43 15.29 0.19 -8.85
N ALA A 44 14.25 -0.54 -9.25
CA ALA A 44 13.95 -1.87 -8.72
C ALA A 44 15.05 -2.90 -9.07
N LEU A 45 15.61 -2.81 -10.28
CA LEU A 45 16.68 -3.68 -10.75
C LEU A 45 17.99 -3.47 -9.97
N ARG A 46 18.26 -2.24 -9.55
CA ARG A 46 19.42 -1.90 -8.71
C ARG A 46 19.25 -2.30 -7.24
N HIS A 47 18.05 -2.60 -6.77
CA HIS A 47 17.81 -2.78 -5.35
C HIS A 47 17.41 -4.22 -5.01
N GLN A 48 17.88 -4.71 -3.87
CA GLN A 48 17.58 -6.04 -3.36
C GLN A 48 17.26 -5.97 -1.86
N TRP A 49 16.35 -6.81 -1.41
CA TRP A 49 16.10 -7.06 0.00
C TRP A 49 16.96 -8.24 0.43
N ILE A 50 17.72 -8.08 1.51
CA ILE A 50 18.54 -9.14 2.09
C ILE A 50 18.04 -9.43 3.51
N ASP A 51 17.64 -10.67 3.76
CA ASP A 51 17.27 -11.14 5.09
C ASP A 51 18.53 -11.19 5.97
N ARG A 52 18.48 -10.55 7.13
CA ARG A 52 19.63 -10.48 8.06
C ARG A 52 19.94 -11.81 8.74
N GLU A 53 18.93 -12.65 8.90
CA GLU A 53 19.05 -13.92 9.62
C GLU A 53 19.46 -15.03 8.66
N THR A 54 18.79 -15.11 7.49
CA THR A 54 18.98 -16.22 6.55
C THR A 54 19.95 -15.89 5.41
N GLY A 55 20.26 -14.62 5.18
CA GLY A 55 20.99 -14.17 3.99
C GLY A 55 20.19 -14.24 2.70
N GLU A 56 18.90 -14.59 2.75
CA GLU A 56 18.04 -14.70 1.58
C GLU A 56 17.95 -13.36 0.83
N VAL A 57 18.18 -13.37 -0.48
CA VAL A 57 18.14 -12.19 -1.34
C VAL A 57 16.86 -12.20 -2.18
N ARG A 58 16.08 -11.12 -2.10
CA ARG A 58 14.86 -10.92 -2.88
C ARG A 58 14.94 -9.66 -3.73
N PRO A 59 14.49 -9.69 -5.00
CA PRO A 59 14.49 -8.50 -5.84
C PRO A 59 13.48 -7.46 -5.31
N VAL A 60 13.88 -6.20 -5.32
CA VAL A 60 12.99 -5.10 -4.98
C VAL A 60 12.02 -4.84 -6.14
N ARG A 61 10.84 -4.33 -5.82
CA ARG A 61 9.80 -3.98 -6.79
C ARG A 61 9.58 -2.48 -6.76
N CYS A 62 9.37 -1.84 -7.92
CA CYS A 62 9.15 -0.39 -7.94
C CYS A 62 7.84 0.03 -7.25
N GLY A 63 6.91 -0.92 -7.08
CA GLY A 63 5.65 -0.70 -6.40
C GLY A 63 4.79 0.37 -7.06
N ARG A 64 5.01 0.70 -8.34
CA ARG A 64 4.15 1.65 -9.05
C ARG A 64 2.94 0.94 -9.63
N TRP A 65 1.80 1.62 -9.67
CA TRP A 65 0.56 1.07 -10.21
C TRP A 65 0.53 1.05 -11.75
N ASP A 66 1.28 1.94 -12.40
CA ASP A 66 1.46 2.02 -13.85
C ASP A 66 2.55 1.06 -14.37
N CYS A 67 3.27 0.38 -13.48
CA CYS A 67 4.22 -0.65 -13.87
C CYS A 67 3.49 -1.91 -14.31
N ARG A 68 3.75 -2.37 -15.55
CA ARG A 68 3.18 -3.59 -16.13
C ARG A 68 3.34 -4.86 -15.27
N HIS A 69 4.35 -4.90 -14.39
CA HIS A 69 4.59 -6.03 -13.49
C HIS A 69 4.06 -5.78 -12.06
N CYS A 70 4.30 -4.58 -11.49
CA CYS A 70 3.92 -4.30 -10.10
C CYS A 70 2.42 -3.97 -9.94
N GLY A 71 1.79 -3.37 -10.96
CA GLY A 71 0.38 -3.01 -10.96
C GLY A 71 -0.53 -4.22 -10.78
N PRO A 72 -0.47 -5.23 -11.69
CA PRO A 72 -1.28 -6.44 -11.59
C PRO A 72 -1.09 -7.19 -10.26
N ARG A 73 0.16 -7.33 -9.80
CA ARG A 73 0.45 -7.95 -8.50
C ARG A 73 -0.22 -7.24 -7.35
N LYS A 74 -0.14 -5.90 -7.30
CA LYS A 74 -0.85 -5.13 -6.28
C LYS A 74 -2.35 -5.39 -6.31
N VAL A 75 -2.94 -5.51 -7.50
CA VAL A 75 -4.38 -5.77 -7.64
C VAL A 75 -4.74 -7.10 -7.02
N VAL A 76 -3.95 -8.15 -7.27
CA VAL A 76 -4.11 -9.46 -6.61
C VAL A 76 -3.97 -9.32 -5.09
N THR A 77 -2.93 -8.64 -4.61
CA THR A 77 -2.75 -8.39 -3.17
C THR A 77 -3.94 -7.66 -2.56
N TRP A 78 -4.44 -6.60 -3.21
CA TRP A 78 -5.60 -5.86 -2.74
C TRP A 78 -6.89 -6.70 -2.80
N GLY A 79 -7.03 -7.56 -3.82
CA GLY A 79 -8.14 -8.51 -3.91
C GLY A 79 -8.17 -9.46 -2.71
N ARG A 80 -7.06 -10.15 -2.45
CA ARG A 80 -6.90 -11.05 -1.30
C ARG A 80 -7.14 -10.33 0.04
N LEU A 81 -6.64 -9.09 0.18
CA LEU A 81 -6.87 -8.26 1.36
C LEU A 81 -8.36 -7.91 1.55
N ILE A 82 -9.07 -7.59 0.48
CA ILE A 82 -10.49 -7.26 0.52
C ILE A 82 -11.32 -8.53 0.83
N GLU A 83 -11.01 -9.65 0.19
CA GLU A 83 -11.65 -10.95 0.43
C GLU A 83 -11.55 -11.36 1.90
N ALA A 84 -10.36 -11.24 2.49
CA ALA A 84 -10.14 -11.59 3.90
C ALA A 84 -10.90 -10.70 4.89
N VAL A 85 -11.28 -9.48 4.50
CA VAL A 85 -12.02 -8.54 5.36
C VAL A 85 -13.52 -8.81 5.35
N GLN A 86 -14.03 -9.44 4.29
CA GLN A 86 -15.44 -9.74 4.05
C GLN A 86 -16.35 -8.51 4.23
N PRO A 87 -16.27 -7.49 3.36
CA PRO A 87 -17.14 -6.32 3.45
C PRO A 87 -18.61 -6.72 3.27
N GLU A 88 -19.50 -6.03 3.97
CA GLU A 88 -20.93 -6.33 4.04
C GLU A 88 -21.72 -5.62 2.94
N LEU A 89 -21.35 -4.37 2.63
CA LEU A 89 -22.06 -3.53 1.66
C LEU A 89 -21.11 -2.96 0.60
N PHE A 90 -21.63 -2.80 -0.61
CA PHE A 90 -21.02 -2.07 -1.71
C PHE A 90 -21.87 -0.85 -2.05
N VAL A 91 -21.24 0.32 -2.05
CA VAL A 91 -21.89 1.61 -2.27
C VAL A 91 -21.20 2.33 -3.43
N THR A 92 -21.96 2.73 -4.45
CA THR A 92 -21.47 3.60 -5.52
C THR A 92 -21.98 5.02 -5.31
N LEU A 93 -21.07 5.97 -5.13
CA LEU A 93 -21.36 7.39 -4.99
C LEU A 93 -21.01 8.11 -6.29
N THR A 94 -22.01 8.56 -7.05
CA THR A 94 -21.80 9.19 -8.36
C THR A 94 -21.58 10.70 -8.25
N LYS A 95 -21.04 11.32 -9.31
CA LYS A 95 -20.83 12.78 -9.42
C LYS A 95 -20.10 13.43 -8.22
N ALA A 96 -19.04 12.79 -7.73
CA ALA A 96 -18.27 13.27 -6.57
C ALA A 96 -17.50 14.57 -6.82
N GLY A 97 -17.18 14.88 -8.08
CA GLY A 97 -16.44 16.05 -8.50
C GLY A 97 -15.80 15.84 -9.87
N ARG A 98 -15.23 16.90 -10.45
CA ARG A 98 -14.45 16.83 -11.70
C ARG A 98 -12.95 16.73 -11.44
N THR A 99 -12.53 16.88 -10.19
CA THR A 99 -11.17 16.63 -9.74
C THR A 99 -11.16 15.69 -8.54
N LEU A 100 -10.05 14.97 -8.33
CA LEU A 100 -9.98 14.09 -7.15
C LEU A 100 -9.94 14.86 -5.84
N LEU A 101 -9.44 16.09 -5.84
CA LEU A 101 -9.46 16.91 -4.64
C LEU A 101 -10.92 17.19 -4.22
N GLU A 102 -11.77 17.60 -5.16
CA GLU A 102 -13.21 17.77 -4.93
C GLU A 102 -13.87 16.46 -4.48
N ALA A 103 -13.68 15.38 -5.26
CA ALA A 103 -14.26 14.08 -4.94
C ALA A 103 -13.81 13.54 -3.57
N SER A 104 -12.55 13.76 -3.20
CA SER A 104 -12.00 13.36 -1.91
C SER A 104 -12.54 14.20 -0.75
N ARG A 105 -12.82 15.48 -0.96
CA ARG A 105 -13.48 16.34 0.03
C ARG A 105 -14.92 15.89 0.24
N ALA A 106 -15.68 15.67 -0.83
CA ALA A 106 -17.04 15.16 -0.76
C ALA A 106 -17.10 13.82 -0.01
N LEU A 107 -16.24 12.85 -0.37
CA LEU A 107 -16.17 11.57 0.34
C LEU A 107 -15.85 11.74 1.84
N THR A 108 -14.90 12.61 2.19
CA THR A 108 -14.55 12.87 3.59
C THR A 108 -15.74 13.43 4.37
N THR A 109 -16.41 14.45 3.83
CA THR A 109 -17.59 15.07 4.45
C THR A 109 -18.73 14.08 4.62
N PHE A 110 -19.01 13.29 3.57
CA PHE A 110 -20.02 12.24 3.58
C PHE A 110 -19.75 11.21 4.69
N LEU A 111 -18.55 10.64 4.74
CA LEU A 111 -18.20 9.61 5.73
C LEU A 111 -18.18 10.16 7.16
N GLN A 112 -17.78 11.42 7.35
CA GLN A 112 -17.86 12.07 8.66
C GLN A 112 -19.30 12.26 9.12
N ALA A 113 -20.19 12.70 8.24
CA ALA A 113 -21.60 12.86 8.56
C ALA A 113 -22.27 11.51 8.84
N LEU A 114 -21.96 10.48 8.04
CA LEU A 114 -22.47 9.12 8.21
C LEU A 114 -22.06 8.53 9.57
N ARG A 115 -20.79 8.73 9.98
CA ARG A 115 -20.26 8.23 11.26
C ARG A 115 -20.76 9.00 12.48
N ARG A 116 -21.04 10.29 12.34
CA ARG A 116 -21.50 11.14 13.47
C ARG A 116 -23.00 11.09 13.67
N GLY A 117 -23.77 10.76 12.64
CA GLY A 117 -25.22 10.94 12.65
C GLY A 117 -25.61 12.41 12.79
N SER A 118 -26.86 12.66 13.16
CA SER A 118 -27.36 13.99 13.48
C SER A 118 -28.50 13.90 14.49
N LYS A 119 -28.23 14.25 15.75
CA LYS A 119 -29.27 14.28 16.80
C LYS A 119 -30.44 15.19 16.43
N ARG A 120 -30.16 16.38 15.88
CA ARG A 120 -31.19 17.36 15.48
C ARG A 120 -32.08 16.86 14.34
N ALA A 121 -31.55 16.02 13.46
CA ALA A 121 -32.29 15.46 12.33
C ALA A 121 -32.80 14.04 12.59
N GLY A 122 -32.70 13.53 13.84
CA GLY A 122 -33.09 12.16 14.19
C GLY A 122 -32.26 11.07 13.48
N ARG A 123 -31.10 11.40 12.91
CA ARG A 123 -30.27 10.44 12.17
C ARG A 123 -29.31 9.70 13.11
N PRO A 124 -29.31 8.35 13.11
CA PRO A 124 -28.36 7.58 13.91
C PRO A 124 -26.93 7.73 13.37
N ALA A 125 -25.97 7.46 14.24
CA ALA A 125 -24.56 7.34 13.89
C ALA A 125 -24.26 5.91 13.43
N TYR A 126 -23.58 5.74 12.31
CA TYR A 126 -23.21 4.42 11.80
C TYR A 126 -21.72 4.14 12.03
N ALA A 127 -21.41 3.04 12.71
CA ALA A 127 -20.05 2.61 13.03
C ALA A 127 -19.32 1.99 11.81
N VAL A 128 -19.32 2.69 10.69
CA VAL A 128 -18.81 2.17 9.41
C VAL A 128 -17.28 2.24 9.32
N GLU A 129 -16.67 1.15 8.92
CA GLU A 129 -15.35 1.11 8.31
C GLU A 129 -15.48 1.05 6.79
N TYR A 130 -14.52 1.58 6.04
CA TYR A 130 -14.66 1.67 4.59
C TYR A 130 -13.34 1.48 3.83
N LEU A 131 -13.46 1.07 2.57
CA LEU A 131 -12.46 1.17 1.52
C LEU A 131 -13.11 1.80 0.29
N ALA A 132 -12.51 2.84 -0.27
CA ALA A 132 -13.03 3.61 -1.39
C ALA A 132 -12.00 3.69 -2.52
N VAL A 133 -12.45 3.40 -3.73
CA VAL A 133 -11.68 3.50 -4.98
C VAL A 133 -12.38 4.51 -5.91
N PRO A 134 -11.68 5.52 -6.43
CA PRO A 134 -12.27 6.46 -7.36
C PRO A 134 -12.30 5.86 -8.77
N GLU A 135 -13.38 6.11 -9.51
CA GLU A 135 -13.49 5.80 -10.95
C GLU A 135 -13.76 7.09 -11.74
N TRP A 136 -13.03 7.29 -12.84
CA TRP A 136 -13.41 8.28 -13.85
C TRP A 136 -14.49 7.73 -14.76
N HIS A 137 -15.65 8.35 -14.74
CA HIS A 137 -16.75 8.03 -15.64
C HIS A 137 -16.53 8.73 -17.00
N LYS A 138 -17.15 8.19 -18.07
CA LYS A 138 -16.96 8.68 -19.45
C LYS A 138 -17.40 10.13 -19.64
N ASN A 139 -18.30 10.63 -18.79
CA ASN A 139 -18.80 12.01 -18.79
C ASN A 139 -17.88 12.99 -18.02
N GLY A 140 -16.67 12.58 -17.62
CA GLY A 140 -15.71 13.42 -16.91
C GLY A 140 -15.97 13.59 -15.41
N TRP A 141 -16.99 12.93 -14.84
CA TRP A 141 -17.25 12.93 -13.40
C TRP A 141 -16.55 11.78 -12.70
N LEU A 142 -16.08 12.02 -11.48
CA LEU A 142 -15.56 10.98 -10.60
C LEU A 142 -16.68 10.31 -9.81
N HIS A 143 -16.65 8.98 -9.75
CA HIS A 143 -17.45 8.14 -8.87
C HIS A 143 -16.57 7.56 -7.77
N TRP A 144 -17.17 7.22 -6.62
CA TRP A 144 -16.52 6.40 -5.61
C TRP A 144 -17.20 5.04 -5.52
N HIS A 145 -16.40 3.99 -5.62
CA HIS A 145 -16.79 2.63 -5.29
C HIS A 145 -16.33 2.33 -3.88
N VAL A 146 -17.28 2.19 -2.96
CA VAL A 146 -17.03 2.11 -1.51
C VAL A 146 -17.48 0.75 -1.00
N LEU A 147 -16.54 -0.03 -0.47
CA LEU A 147 -16.83 -1.20 0.35
C LEU A 147 -16.98 -0.75 1.79
N VAL A 148 -18.04 -1.18 2.45
CA VAL A 148 -18.38 -0.80 3.81
C VAL A 148 -18.41 -2.03 4.71
N LYS A 149 -17.91 -1.85 5.93
CA LYS A 149 -17.88 -2.84 6.99
C LYS A 149 -18.44 -2.33 8.31
N GLY A 150 -19.01 -3.22 9.12
CA GLY A 150 -19.52 -2.95 10.47
C GLY A 150 -20.99 -2.58 10.54
N VAL A 151 -21.69 -2.58 9.40
CA VAL A 151 -23.14 -2.43 9.28
C VAL A 151 -23.63 -3.32 8.14
N ASP A 152 -24.79 -3.94 8.32
CA ASP A 152 -25.44 -4.80 7.33
C ASP A 152 -26.52 -4.08 6.51
N PHE A 153 -26.91 -2.89 6.95
CA PHE A 153 -27.91 -2.05 6.30
C PHE A 153 -27.57 -0.56 6.42
N LEU A 154 -27.81 0.17 5.32
CA LEU A 154 -27.73 1.62 5.26
C LEU A 154 -28.95 2.15 4.48
N PRO A 155 -29.83 2.97 5.09
CA PRO A 155 -30.99 3.51 4.38
C PRO A 155 -30.55 4.37 3.19
N HIS A 156 -31.11 4.09 2.01
CA HIS A 156 -30.77 4.79 0.78
C HIS A 156 -31.07 6.29 0.87
N GLU A 157 -32.15 6.67 1.56
CA GLU A 157 -32.59 8.04 1.77
C GLU A 157 -31.54 8.82 2.57
N VAL A 158 -31.01 8.21 3.64
CA VAL A 158 -29.97 8.80 4.48
C VAL A 158 -28.68 8.99 3.66
N LEU A 159 -28.27 7.98 2.90
CA LEU A 159 -27.05 8.09 2.10
C LEU A 159 -27.19 9.15 1.00
N SER A 160 -28.33 9.18 0.31
CA SER A 160 -28.62 10.16 -0.74
C SER A 160 -28.64 11.58 -0.20
N GLU A 161 -29.28 11.80 0.96
CA GLU A 161 -29.31 13.11 1.62
C GLU A 161 -27.90 13.57 2.02
N LEU A 162 -27.13 12.71 2.68
CA LEU A 162 -25.77 13.01 3.12
C LEU A 162 -24.83 13.25 1.93
N TRP A 163 -24.96 12.46 0.86
CA TRP A 163 -24.14 12.58 -0.33
C TRP A 163 -24.43 13.88 -1.09
N ARG A 164 -25.72 14.20 -1.24
CA ARG A 164 -26.17 15.48 -1.80
C ARG A 164 -25.62 16.65 -0.99
N SER A 165 -25.69 16.60 0.34
CA SER A 165 -25.12 17.62 1.22
C SER A 165 -23.60 17.76 1.03
N ALA A 166 -22.88 16.63 0.97
CA ALA A 166 -21.42 16.61 0.85
C ALA A 166 -20.89 17.14 -0.49
N THR A 167 -21.67 17.01 -1.56
CA THR A 167 -21.31 17.44 -2.92
C THR A 167 -21.82 18.84 -3.28
N ARG A 168 -22.87 19.34 -2.61
CA ARG A 168 -23.49 20.67 -2.81
C ARG A 168 -22.84 21.79 -1.98
N GLY A 169 -21.52 21.75 -1.76
CA GLY A 169 -20.83 22.86 -1.10
C GLY A 169 -21.18 24.20 -1.77
N LYS A 170 -22.01 25.02 -1.10
CA LYS A 170 -22.48 26.39 -1.41
C LYS A 170 -22.18 26.91 -2.83
N ARG A 171 -22.71 26.28 -3.89
CA ARG A 171 -22.80 26.92 -5.21
C ARG A 171 -24.26 27.28 -5.44
N GLN A 172 -24.55 28.58 -5.32
CA GLN A 172 -25.81 29.16 -5.77
C GLN A 172 -25.72 29.41 -7.28
N GLY A 173 -26.81 29.22 -8.02
CA GLY A 173 -26.91 29.52 -9.46
C GLY A 173 -27.27 28.31 -10.34
N ALA A 174 -27.37 28.56 -11.64
CA ALA A 174 -27.82 27.60 -12.67
C ALA A 174 -27.01 26.28 -12.72
N GLU A 175 -25.77 26.26 -12.22
CA GLU A 175 -24.98 25.02 -12.08
C GLU A 175 -25.55 24.01 -11.06
N ALA A 176 -26.49 24.43 -10.19
CA ALA A 176 -27.11 23.57 -9.18
C ALA A 176 -28.18 22.63 -9.75
N GLU A 177 -28.86 23.04 -10.83
CA GLU A 177 -29.98 22.32 -11.44
C GLU A 177 -29.51 21.08 -12.24
N GLU A 178 -28.38 21.19 -12.94
CA GLU A 178 -27.81 20.08 -13.73
C GLU A 178 -27.29 18.90 -12.85
N ARG A 179 -27.16 19.11 -11.54
CA ARG A 179 -26.60 18.12 -10.61
C ARG A 179 -27.63 17.20 -9.96
N GLU A 180 -28.93 17.33 -10.23
CA GLU A 180 -29.97 16.62 -9.45
C GLU A 180 -29.92 15.08 -9.50
N ALA A 181 -29.35 14.47 -10.54
CA ALA A 181 -29.13 13.03 -10.57
C ALA A 181 -27.87 12.62 -9.77
N TYR A 182 -27.93 12.75 -8.44
CA TYR A 182 -27.01 12.04 -7.55
C TYR A 182 -27.55 10.64 -7.33
N VAL A 183 -26.91 9.66 -7.97
CA VAL A 183 -27.25 8.26 -7.76
C VAL A 183 -26.34 7.71 -6.67
N VAL A 184 -26.96 7.26 -5.59
CA VAL A 184 -26.31 6.38 -4.62
C VAL A 184 -26.85 4.99 -4.88
N TYR A 185 -26.00 4.06 -5.28
CA TYR A 185 -26.38 2.66 -5.40
C TYR A 185 -25.82 1.91 -4.19
N VAL A 186 -26.63 1.06 -3.57
CA VAL A 186 -26.23 0.25 -2.41
C VAL A 186 -26.65 -1.17 -2.67
N GLU A 187 -25.72 -2.11 -2.52
CA GLU A 187 -26.00 -3.53 -2.58
C GLU A 187 -25.27 -4.28 -1.48
N ARG A 188 -25.85 -5.40 -1.05
CA ARG A 188 -25.17 -6.32 -0.13
C ARG A 188 -24.14 -7.13 -0.89
N VAL A 189 -22.95 -7.27 -0.33
CA VAL A 189 -21.90 -8.10 -0.91
C VAL A 189 -22.25 -9.57 -0.64
N ARG A 190 -22.76 -10.25 -1.67
CA ARG A 190 -23.09 -11.68 -1.61
C ARG A 190 -22.05 -12.57 -2.28
N SER A 191 -21.14 -11.97 -3.05
CA SER A 191 -20.20 -12.68 -3.90
C SER A 191 -18.86 -11.95 -3.96
N THR A 192 -17.80 -12.74 -4.12
CA THR A 192 -16.44 -12.27 -4.42
C THR A 192 -16.35 -11.49 -5.73
N ARG A 193 -17.37 -11.56 -6.61
CA ARG A 193 -17.46 -10.73 -7.82
C ARG A 193 -17.35 -9.23 -7.55
N VAL A 194 -17.85 -8.76 -6.40
CA VAL A 194 -17.70 -7.36 -5.99
C VAL A 194 -16.22 -7.02 -5.77
N VAL A 195 -15.42 -7.95 -5.25
CA VAL A 195 -13.97 -7.75 -5.09
C VAL A 195 -13.31 -7.61 -6.46
N SER A 196 -13.61 -8.50 -7.40
CA SER A 196 -13.11 -8.40 -8.79
C SER A 196 -13.53 -7.07 -9.43
N TYR A 197 -14.77 -6.62 -9.17
CA TYR A 197 -15.28 -5.35 -9.66
C TYR A 197 -14.52 -4.14 -9.08
N VAL A 198 -14.32 -4.07 -7.77
CA VAL A 198 -13.58 -2.97 -7.13
C VAL A 198 -12.10 -2.97 -7.53
N THR A 199 -11.49 -4.14 -7.59
CA THR A 199 -10.08 -4.30 -7.96
C THR A 199 -9.81 -3.96 -9.43
N LYS A 200 -10.76 -4.22 -10.34
CA LYS A 200 -10.72 -3.74 -11.73
C LYS A 200 -10.49 -2.23 -11.81
N TYR A 201 -11.10 -1.44 -10.92
CA TYR A 201 -10.93 0.01 -10.92
C TYR A 201 -9.55 0.48 -10.44
N LEU A 202 -8.82 -0.34 -9.68
CA LEU A 202 -7.45 -0.01 -9.26
C LEU A 202 -6.51 0.11 -10.48
N LEU A 203 -6.72 -0.72 -11.51
CA LEU A 203 -5.95 -0.69 -12.76
C LEU A 203 -6.45 0.33 -13.77
N LYS A 204 -7.78 0.51 -13.90
CA LYS A 204 -8.36 1.51 -14.82
C LYS A 204 -7.84 2.93 -14.54
N VAL A 205 -7.48 3.17 -13.29
CA VAL A 205 -6.91 4.41 -12.73
C VAL A 205 -5.39 4.52 -13.02
N ALA A 206 -4.74 3.59 -13.73
CA ALA A 206 -3.30 3.64 -13.99
C ALA A 206 -2.84 4.76 -14.92
N GLY A 207 -3.56 5.02 -16.01
CA GLY A 207 -3.13 5.97 -17.04
C GLY A 207 -3.49 7.44 -16.80
N CYS A 208 -4.54 7.73 -16.04
CA CYS A 208 -5.15 9.08 -16.00
C CYS A 208 -4.83 9.92 -14.76
N TRP A 209 -3.89 9.50 -13.91
CA TRP A 209 -3.70 10.11 -12.59
C TRP A 209 -2.40 10.89 -12.45
N GLN A 210 -2.50 12.09 -11.88
CA GLN A 210 -1.36 12.81 -11.35
C GLN A 210 -0.62 11.91 -10.34
N ARG A 211 0.70 11.75 -10.51
CA ARG A 211 1.59 10.81 -9.78
C ARG A 211 1.57 10.90 -8.24
N ARG A 212 0.79 11.81 -7.63
CA ARG A 212 0.82 12.14 -6.19
C ARG A 212 -0.47 11.85 -5.42
N VAL A 213 -1.53 11.35 -6.05
CA VAL A 213 -2.80 11.14 -5.33
C VAL A 213 -3.03 9.68 -4.96
N ARG A 214 -3.52 9.45 -3.73
CA ARG A 214 -3.84 8.11 -3.22
C ARG A 214 -5.03 7.54 -3.99
N ARG A 215 -4.81 6.38 -4.61
CA ARG A 215 -5.81 5.65 -5.40
C ARG A 215 -6.79 4.85 -4.57
N VAL A 216 -6.38 4.50 -3.35
CA VAL A 216 -7.23 3.79 -2.39
C VAL A 216 -7.27 4.62 -1.13
N ARG A 217 -8.48 4.84 -0.62
CA ARG A 217 -8.71 5.45 0.70
C ARG A 217 -9.41 4.41 1.55
N TYR A 218 -9.00 4.26 2.79
CA TYR A 218 -9.65 3.33 3.69
C TYR A 218 -9.54 3.84 5.12
N SER A 219 -10.46 3.41 5.97
CA SER A 219 -10.42 3.71 7.40
C SER A 219 -9.40 2.85 8.13
N ARG A 220 -8.90 3.34 9.27
CA ARG A 220 -7.78 2.71 9.99
C ARG A 220 -8.06 1.25 10.39
N ARG A 221 -9.31 0.89 10.67
CA ARG A 221 -9.69 -0.45 11.15
C ARG A 221 -10.33 -1.33 10.07
N PHE A 222 -10.41 -0.86 8.81
CA PHE A 222 -11.04 -1.63 7.73
C PHE A 222 -10.42 -3.03 7.59
N PHE A 223 -9.09 -3.11 7.54
CA PHE A 223 -8.37 -4.37 7.39
C PHE A 223 -8.24 -5.19 8.69
N GLY A 224 -8.35 -4.54 9.85
CA GLY A 224 -8.20 -5.20 11.15
C GLY A 224 -6.93 -6.06 11.26
N GLU A 225 -7.02 -7.16 12.00
CA GLU A 225 -5.93 -8.14 12.14
C GLU A 225 -5.88 -9.12 10.97
N ALA A 226 -7.03 -9.52 10.43
CA ALA A 226 -7.11 -10.43 9.27
C ALA A 226 -6.32 -9.90 8.06
N GLY A 227 -6.50 -8.63 7.70
CA GLY A 227 -5.75 -8.03 6.61
C GLY A 227 -4.26 -7.84 6.93
N ARG A 228 -3.88 -7.68 8.21
CA ARG A 228 -2.46 -7.67 8.60
C ARG A 228 -1.82 -9.04 8.40
N GLN A 229 -2.50 -10.11 8.80
CA GLN A 229 -2.01 -11.48 8.60
C GLN A 229 -1.84 -11.81 7.11
N VAL A 230 -2.78 -11.41 6.26
CA VAL A 230 -2.64 -11.53 4.80
C VAL A 230 -1.46 -10.73 4.27
N LEU A 231 -1.28 -9.48 4.73
CA LEU A 231 -0.16 -8.66 4.32
C LEU A 231 1.19 -9.24 4.78
N LEU A 232 1.25 -9.79 5.99
CA LEU A 232 2.45 -10.45 6.53
C LEU A 232 2.80 -11.69 5.71
N ARG A 233 1.84 -12.60 5.47
CA ARG A 233 2.05 -13.77 4.60
C ARG A 233 2.55 -13.37 3.21
N TRP A 234 1.97 -12.32 2.64
CA TRP A 234 2.38 -11.76 1.36
C TRP A 234 3.81 -11.20 1.38
N LEU A 235 4.16 -10.42 2.40
CA LEU A 235 5.51 -9.87 2.56
C LEU A 235 6.56 -10.96 2.78
N MET A 236 6.19 -12.01 3.51
CA MET A 236 7.05 -13.17 3.77
C MET A 236 7.18 -14.10 2.56
N GLY A 237 6.42 -13.88 1.48
CA GLY A 237 6.52 -14.68 0.26
C GLY A 237 5.91 -16.09 0.42
N GLN A 238 5.07 -16.30 1.44
CA GLN A 238 4.38 -17.57 1.68
C GLN A 238 3.17 -17.74 0.73
N GLU A 239 3.29 -17.28 -0.52
CA GLU A 239 2.18 -17.26 -1.49
C GLU A 239 1.83 -18.64 -2.04
N ALA A 240 2.69 -19.65 -1.87
CA ALA A 240 2.70 -20.84 -2.73
C ALA A 240 2.07 -22.13 -2.18
N GLU A 241 1.90 -22.29 -0.86
CA GLU A 241 1.62 -23.64 -0.32
C GLU A 241 0.13 -23.93 -0.06
N GLN A 242 -0.75 -22.93 0.04
CA GLN A 242 -2.15 -23.16 0.42
C GLN A 242 -3.10 -23.46 -0.76
N GLU A 243 -2.80 -23.03 -1.99
CA GLU A 243 -3.72 -23.24 -3.12
C GLU A 243 -3.67 -24.67 -3.69
N GLN A 244 -2.67 -25.50 -3.34
CA GLN A 244 -2.57 -26.90 -3.79
C GLN A 244 -3.12 -27.94 -2.80
N GLY A 245 -3.47 -27.56 -1.57
CA GLY A 245 -3.83 -28.50 -0.50
C GLY A 245 -5.32 -28.56 -0.11
N GLN A 246 -6.20 -27.77 -0.75
CA GLN A 246 -7.62 -27.67 -0.35
C GLN A 246 -8.59 -28.53 -1.17
N GLU A 247 -8.10 -29.40 -2.05
CA GLU A 247 -8.88 -30.46 -2.70
C GLU A 247 -8.52 -31.82 -2.06
N GLY A 248 -9.18 -32.15 -0.94
CA GLY A 248 -9.17 -33.52 -0.38
C GLY A 248 -8.33 -33.70 0.88
N GLY A 249 -8.96 -33.56 2.05
CA GLY A 249 -8.33 -33.88 3.32
C GLY A 249 -9.14 -33.43 4.51
N GLN A 250 -10.14 -34.22 4.88
CA GLN A 250 -10.82 -34.11 6.16
C GLN A 250 -9.89 -34.76 7.20
N GLU A 251 -9.12 -33.97 7.94
CA GLU A 251 -8.26 -34.49 9.01
C GLU A 251 -8.44 -33.75 10.34
N VAL A 252 -8.27 -34.56 11.37
CA VAL A 252 -8.71 -34.44 12.76
C VAL A 252 -7.88 -33.41 13.52
N VAL A 253 -8.57 -32.53 14.24
CA VAL A 253 -7.97 -31.55 15.17
C VAL A 253 -7.49 -32.29 16.43
N LYS A 254 -6.18 -32.28 16.67
CA LYS A 254 -5.60 -32.51 17.99
C LYS A 254 -5.24 -31.16 18.61
N GLU A 255 -5.82 -30.89 19.77
CA GLU A 255 -5.47 -29.77 20.64
C GLU A 255 -4.09 -30.02 21.25
N GLN A 256 -3.20 -29.04 21.14
CA GLN A 256 -1.98 -28.94 21.93
C GLN A 256 -1.95 -27.56 22.57
N GLU A 257 -1.89 -27.57 23.90
CA GLU A 257 -1.65 -26.42 24.76
C GLU A 257 -0.17 -26.01 24.65
N GLU A 258 0.09 -24.71 24.49
CA GLU A 258 1.41 -24.14 24.77
C GLU A 258 1.25 -22.93 25.71
N ASP A 259 1.87 -23.10 26.87
CA ASP A 259 2.14 -22.10 27.90
C ASP A 259 3.60 -21.65 27.78
N GLY A 260 3.89 -20.39 28.13
CA GLY A 260 5.27 -19.91 28.28
C GLY A 260 5.61 -18.61 27.55
N GLY A 261 5.25 -17.48 28.18
CA GLY A 261 5.68 -16.14 27.75
C GLY A 261 7.16 -15.86 28.04
N GLN A 262 7.90 -15.46 27.00
CA GLN A 262 9.21 -14.81 27.14
C GLN A 262 9.12 -13.35 26.65
N GLU A 263 9.22 -12.40 27.58
CA GLU A 263 9.39 -10.98 27.30
C GLU A 263 10.82 -10.70 26.81
N GLY A 264 11.03 -10.92 25.51
CA GLY A 264 12.26 -10.60 24.81
C GLY A 264 12.35 -9.11 24.45
N GLN A 265 13.40 -8.47 24.97
CA GLN A 265 13.87 -7.12 24.70
C GLN A 265 13.99 -6.86 23.18
N ARG A 266 13.04 -6.12 22.60
CA ARG A 266 12.99 -5.88 21.15
C ARG A 266 14.04 -4.86 20.71
N SER A 267 15.21 -5.33 20.28
CA SER A 267 16.13 -4.55 19.44
C SER A 267 15.51 -4.39 18.05
N GLY A 268 14.60 -3.41 17.94
CA GLY A 268 13.64 -3.24 16.83
C GLY A 268 14.22 -2.77 15.50
N GLY A 269 15.11 -3.55 14.88
CA GLY A 269 15.47 -3.42 13.47
C GLY A 269 14.56 -4.26 12.57
N SER A 270 14.27 -3.81 11.35
CA SER A 270 13.61 -4.68 10.37
C SER A 270 14.51 -5.87 10.01
N ARG A 271 13.93 -7.08 9.95
CA ARG A 271 14.62 -8.32 9.52
C ARG A 271 15.23 -8.22 8.13
N TRP A 272 14.63 -7.42 7.24
CA TRP A 272 15.09 -7.20 5.87
C TRP A 272 15.89 -5.89 5.75
N LEU A 273 17.02 -5.94 5.05
CA LEU A 273 17.85 -4.79 4.67
C LEU A 273 17.67 -4.49 3.18
N LEU A 274 17.50 -3.20 2.84
CA LEU A 274 17.53 -2.75 1.46
C LEU A 274 18.97 -2.48 1.04
N TRP A 275 19.42 -3.13 -0.04
CA TRP A 275 20.73 -2.94 -0.64
C TRP A 275 20.61 -2.39 -2.05
N GLU A 276 21.56 -1.55 -2.46
CA GLU A 276 21.69 -1.03 -3.83
C GLU A 276 22.96 -1.61 -4.47
N GLN A 277 22.81 -2.26 -5.61
CA GLN A 277 23.91 -2.66 -6.47
C GLN A 277 24.42 -1.44 -7.22
N VAL A 278 25.69 -1.09 -6.99
CA VAL A 278 26.39 -0.01 -7.70
C VAL A 278 27.34 -0.66 -8.70
N PRO A 279 27.22 -0.38 -10.01
CA PRO A 279 28.12 -0.94 -11.01
C PRO A 279 29.60 -0.70 -10.68
N GLY A 280 30.44 -1.73 -10.83
CA GLY A 280 31.88 -1.63 -10.63
C GLY A 280 32.33 -1.44 -9.17
N ARG A 281 31.46 -1.69 -8.19
CA ARG A 281 31.82 -1.73 -6.76
C ARG A 281 31.26 -3.00 -6.12
N ALA A 282 32.01 -3.58 -5.19
CA ALA A 282 31.48 -4.60 -4.27
C ALA A 282 30.17 -4.09 -3.64
N LEU A 283 29.24 -4.99 -3.35
CA LEU A 283 27.94 -4.69 -2.74
C LEU A 283 28.13 -3.64 -1.64
N VAL A 284 27.73 -2.40 -1.92
CA VAL A 284 27.84 -1.33 -0.92
C VAL A 284 26.63 -1.50 -0.03
N ARG A 285 26.86 -1.98 1.19
CA ARG A 285 25.85 -1.92 2.27
C ARG A 285 25.35 -0.50 2.24
N SER A 286 24.09 -0.28 1.82
CA SER A 286 23.61 1.09 1.62
C SER A 286 23.92 1.79 2.93
N THR A 287 24.81 2.78 2.90
CA THR A 287 25.00 3.76 3.96
C THR A 287 23.61 4.03 4.47
N SER A 288 23.30 3.57 5.70
CA SER A 288 21.94 3.14 6.11
C SER A 288 20.87 3.93 5.38
N TYR A 289 19.84 3.33 4.77
CA TYR A 289 18.80 4.07 4.03
C TYR A 289 18.36 5.41 4.70
N GLY A 290 18.41 5.47 6.03
CA GLY A 290 18.38 6.71 6.83
C GLY A 290 19.35 7.82 6.39
N LEU A 291 20.64 7.57 6.21
CA LEU A 291 21.66 8.51 5.69
C LEU A 291 21.35 9.01 4.28
N LEU A 292 20.95 8.15 3.35
CA LEU A 292 20.54 8.59 2.00
C LEU A 292 19.26 9.44 2.05
N LEU A 293 18.31 9.07 2.90
CA LEU A 293 17.09 9.83 3.12
C LEU A 293 17.38 11.18 3.81
N ARG A 294 18.32 11.20 4.76
CA ARG A 294 18.83 12.40 5.44
C ARG A 294 19.50 13.34 4.46
N GLU A 295 20.41 12.85 3.62
CA GLU A 295 21.09 13.65 2.62
C GLU A 295 20.12 14.21 1.57
N ARG A 296 19.15 13.39 1.12
CA ARG A 296 18.07 13.87 0.25
C ARG A 296 17.23 14.95 0.92
N LEU A 297 16.90 14.78 2.21
CA LEU A 297 16.14 15.75 2.98
C LEU A 297 16.94 17.04 3.20
N ARG A 298 18.25 16.95 3.48
CA ARG A 298 19.19 18.07 3.60
C ARG A 298 19.15 18.93 2.34
N ARG A 299 19.32 18.33 1.15
CA ARG A 299 19.20 19.03 -0.14
C ARG A 299 17.85 19.68 -0.36
N GLN A 300 16.75 19.03 0.06
CA GLN A 300 15.41 19.63 -0.04
C GLN A 300 15.27 20.84 0.88
N VAL A 301 15.81 20.79 2.09
CA VAL A 301 15.79 21.89 3.06
C VAL A 301 16.65 23.06 2.61
N GLU A 302 17.82 22.80 2.01
CA GLU A 302 18.65 23.85 1.40
C GLU A 302 17.91 24.57 0.27
N ARG A 303 17.26 23.83 -0.63
CA ARG A 303 16.41 24.42 -1.68
C ARG A 303 15.24 25.22 -1.12
N PHE A 304 14.65 24.77 0.00
CA PHE A 304 13.63 25.52 0.72
C PHE A 304 14.17 26.83 1.30
N ARG A 305 15.36 26.82 1.92
CA ARG A 305 16.03 28.02 2.44
C ARG A 305 16.37 29.02 1.34
N ARG A 306 16.71 28.55 0.13
CA ARG A 306 16.91 29.39 -1.06
C ARG A 306 15.61 29.86 -1.73
N GLY A 307 14.44 29.48 -1.21
CA GLY A 307 13.15 29.84 -1.79
C GLY A 307 12.74 29.06 -3.05
N GLU A 308 13.53 28.07 -3.47
CA GLU A 308 13.27 27.26 -4.68
C GLU A 308 12.19 26.19 -4.50
N LEU A 309 11.88 25.86 -3.24
CA LEU A 309 10.97 24.78 -2.88
C LEU A 309 10.11 25.20 -1.70
N ARG A 310 8.83 24.83 -1.70
CA ARG A 310 8.00 24.89 -0.49
C ARG A 310 7.95 23.52 0.16
N LEU A 311 8.35 23.43 1.42
CA LEU A 311 8.26 22.23 2.24
C LEU A 311 7.14 22.35 3.27
N SER A 312 6.54 21.22 3.63
CA SER A 312 5.53 21.20 4.70
C SER A 312 6.19 21.29 6.08
N ARG A 313 5.51 21.86 7.07
CA ARG A 313 5.99 21.92 8.47
C ARG A 313 6.43 20.55 9.00
N ARG A 314 5.70 19.48 8.68
CA ARG A 314 6.06 18.11 9.09
C ARG A 314 7.44 17.67 8.59
N VAL A 315 7.80 18.05 7.36
CA VAL A 315 9.10 17.70 6.76
C VAL A 315 10.22 18.47 7.47
N LEU A 316 9.99 19.75 7.81
CA LEU A 316 10.92 20.55 8.59
C LEU A 316 11.09 20.00 10.02
N SER A 317 10.01 19.58 10.69
CA SER A 317 10.12 18.97 12.03
C SER A 317 10.86 17.62 12.04
N ILE A 318 10.72 16.82 10.97
CA ILE A 318 11.52 15.59 10.81
C ILE A 318 13.00 15.95 10.66
N TRP A 319 13.30 16.97 9.85
CA TRP A 319 14.67 17.47 9.66
C TRP A 319 15.28 18.01 10.95
N GLU A 320 14.57 18.85 11.69
CA GLU A 320 15.06 19.40 12.97
C GLU A 320 15.37 18.30 13.98
N ARG A 321 14.50 17.29 14.10
CA ARG A 321 14.76 16.14 14.97
C ARG A 321 16.05 15.42 14.60
N TRP A 322 16.25 15.15 13.31
CA TRP A 322 17.47 14.51 12.84
C TRP A 322 18.72 15.37 13.03
N ARG A 323 18.61 16.69 12.87
CA ARG A 323 19.72 17.60 13.11
C ARG A 323 20.17 17.55 14.57
N VAL A 324 19.22 17.55 15.52
CA VAL A 324 19.53 17.42 16.95
C VAL A 324 20.17 16.07 17.29
N GLU A 325 19.70 14.98 16.67
CA GLU A 325 20.34 13.66 16.82
C GLU A 325 21.79 13.64 16.31
N GLU A 326 22.10 14.36 15.23
CA GLU A 326 23.47 14.49 14.67
C GLU A 326 24.37 15.41 15.51
N GLU A 327 23.83 16.46 16.11
CA GLU A 327 24.59 17.39 16.97
C GLU A 327 24.89 16.81 18.37
N GLY A 328 24.12 15.79 18.79
CA GLY A 328 24.26 15.14 20.10
C GLY A 328 25.01 13.80 20.10
N SER A 329 25.48 13.33 18.95
CA SER A 329 26.33 12.13 18.78
C SER A 329 27.75 12.55 18.44
#